data_AF-A0A669Q3T0-F1
#
_entry.id   AF-A0A669Q3T0-F1
#
_cell.length_a   1.000
_cell.length_b   1.000
_cell.length_c   1.000
_cell.angle_alpha   90.00
_cell.angle_beta   90.00
_cell.angle_gamma   90.00
#
_symmetry.space_group_name_H-M   'P 1'
#
loop_
_entity.id
_entity.type
_entity.pdbx_description
1 polymer ?
#
loop_
_entity_poly.entity_id
_entity_poly.type
_entity_poly.pdbx_seq_one_letter_code
_entity_poly.pdbx_strand_id
1 'polypeptide(L)'
;MLMTACDLGAVTKPWEISRQAAELVTSEFFEQGDRERSELKLIPSAIFDRNRKDELPRLQLEWIDSICMPLYECLVKLNVKLKPMLDSVAVNRGKWEELHQQRLPSQAASSSSFSSTFTMSLKDIN
;
A
#
# COMPACT_ATOMS: atom_id res chain seq x y z
N MET A 1 11.66 -21.69 6.97
CA MET A 1 11.64 -20.69 5.87
C MET A 1 10.94 -21.17 4.62
N LEU A 2 11.20 -22.39 4.10
CA LEU A 2 10.55 -22.83 2.85
C LEU A 2 9.01 -22.96 2.98
N MET A 3 8.51 -23.55 4.08
CA MET A 3 7.06 -23.61 4.33
C MET A 3 6.42 -22.22 4.39
N THR A 4 7.04 -21.27 5.09
CA THR A 4 6.60 -19.87 5.13
C THR A 4 6.59 -19.23 3.74
N ALA A 5 7.56 -19.54 2.89
CA ALA A 5 7.61 -19.02 1.53
C ALA A 5 6.53 -19.62 0.61
N CYS A 6 6.11 -20.85 0.88
CA CYS A 6 4.97 -21.45 0.20
C CYS A 6 3.65 -20.81 0.66
N ASP A 7 3.52 -20.59 1.97
CA ASP A 7 2.34 -19.97 2.60
C ASP A 7 2.12 -18.54 2.08
N LEU A 8 3.19 -17.75 2.00
CA LEU A 8 3.14 -16.38 1.47
C LEU A 8 3.29 -16.32 -0.06
N GLY A 9 3.22 -17.45 -0.77
CA GLY A 9 3.57 -17.57 -2.19
C GLY A 9 2.68 -16.77 -3.15
N ALA A 10 1.54 -16.25 -2.69
CA ALA A 10 0.68 -15.37 -3.48
C ALA A 10 1.42 -14.10 -3.94
N VAL A 11 2.31 -13.55 -3.10
CA VAL A 11 3.07 -12.32 -3.37
C VAL A 11 4.07 -12.46 -4.53
N THR A 12 4.37 -13.69 -4.96
CA THR A 12 5.29 -13.97 -6.08
C THR A 12 4.54 -14.26 -7.39
N LYS A 13 3.21 -14.25 -7.38
CA LYS A 13 2.39 -14.53 -8.56
C LYS A 13 2.30 -13.29 -9.46
N PRO A 14 1.92 -13.45 -10.74
CA PRO A 14 1.61 -12.31 -11.60
C PRO A 14 0.65 -11.33 -10.92
N TRP A 15 0.82 -10.03 -11.22
CA TRP A 15 0.14 -8.93 -10.54
C TRP A 15 -1.36 -9.16 -10.29
N GLU A 16 -2.11 -9.55 -11.33
CA GLU A 16 -3.57 -9.75 -11.22
C GLU A 16 -3.94 -10.82 -10.18
N ILE A 17 -3.16 -11.90 -10.12
CA ILE A 17 -3.37 -12.99 -9.17
C ILE A 17 -2.95 -12.56 -7.77
N SER A 18 -1.79 -11.90 -7.64
CA SER A 18 -1.31 -11.43 -6.34
C SER A 18 -2.26 -10.38 -5.74
N ARG A 19 -2.80 -9.48 -6.57
CA ARG A 19 -3.77 -8.47 -6.15
C ARG A 19 -5.08 -9.10 -5.70
N GLN A 20 -5.62 -10.03 -6.48
CA GLN A 20 -6.85 -10.73 -6.12
C GLN A 20 -6.70 -11.49 -4.80
N ALA A 21 -5.56 -12.14 -4.57
CA ALA A 21 -5.28 -12.80 -3.30
C ALA A 21 -5.27 -11.80 -2.12
N ALA A 22 -4.63 -10.64 -2.29
CA ALA A 22 -4.63 -9.59 -1.27
C ALA A 22 -6.04 -9.05 -0.99
N GLU A 23 -6.87 -8.87 -2.02
CA GLU A 23 -8.26 -8.43 -1.87
C GLU A 23 -9.12 -9.45 -1.13
N LEU A 24 -8.96 -10.75 -1.40
CA LEU A 24 -9.66 -11.83 -0.70
C LEU A 24 -9.29 -11.88 0.79
N VAL A 25 -7.98 -11.87 1.10
CA VAL A 25 -7.49 -11.86 2.49
C VAL A 25 -8.00 -10.61 3.23
N THR A 26 -8.01 -9.46 2.55
CA THR A 26 -8.53 -8.22 3.14
C THR A 26 -10.03 -8.31 3.39
N SER A 27 -10.80 -8.95 2.50
CA SER A 27 -12.22 -9.22 2.70
C SER A 27 -12.46 -10.07 3.95
N GLU A 28 -11.67 -11.12 4.15
CA GLU A 28 -11.74 -11.96 5.35
C GLU A 28 -11.43 -11.15 6.63
N PHE A 29 -10.43 -10.27 6.61
CA PHE A 29 -10.14 -9.37 7.72
C PHE A 29 -11.32 -8.43 8.01
N PHE A 30 -11.98 -7.90 6.98
CA PHE A 30 -13.14 -7.05 7.17
C PHE A 30 -14.34 -7.79 7.76
N GLU A 31 -14.57 -9.04 7.34
CA GLU A 31 -15.61 -9.88 7.94
C GLU A 31 -15.31 -10.21 9.40
N GLN A 32 -14.04 -10.47 9.73
CA GLN A 32 -13.64 -10.66 11.11
C GLN A 32 -13.83 -9.38 11.95
N GLY A 33 -13.40 -8.22 11.46
CA GLY A 33 -13.59 -6.94 12.18
C GLY A 33 -15.04 -6.59 12.42
N ASP A 34 -15.93 -6.91 11.47
CA ASP A 34 -17.37 -6.77 11.64
C ASP A 34 -17.93 -7.67 12.76
N ARG A 35 -17.47 -8.94 12.82
CA ARG A 35 -17.84 -9.86 13.92
C ARG A 35 -17.33 -9.35 15.26
N GLU A 36 -16.08 -8.93 15.35
CA GLU A 36 -15.49 -8.36 16.57
C GLU A 36 -16.28 -7.12 17.05
N ARG A 37 -16.72 -6.25 16.14
CA ARG A 37 -17.53 -5.07 16.48
C ARG A 37 -18.94 -5.44 16.95
N SER A 38 -19.60 -6.34 16.24
CA SER A 38 -21.02 -6.66 16.47
C SER A 38 -21.22 -7.60 17.66
N GLU A 39 -20.40 -8.63 17.78
CA GLU A 39 -20.52 -9.71 18.77
C GLU A 39 -19.75 -9.39 20.05
N LEU A 40 -18.52 -8.87 19.93
CA LEU A 40 -17.61 -8.64 21.08
C LEU A 40 -17.56 -7.19 21.55
N LYS A 41 -18.20 -6.26 20.81
CA LYS A 41 -18.18 -4.80 21.08
C LYS A 41 -16.77 -4.20 21.11
N LEU A 42 -15.84 -4.78 20.36
CA LEU A 42 -14.48 -4.29 20.22
C LEU A 42 -14.35 -3.28 19.07
N ILE A 43 -13.35 -2.42 19.13
CA ILE A 43 -12.97 -1.55 18.02
C ILE A 43 -11.95 -2.31 17.16
N PRO A 44 -12.25 -2.63 15.89
CA PRO A 44 -11.33 -3.35 15.02
C PRO A 44 -10.08 -2.52 14.72
N SER A 45 -8.93 -3.18 14.56
CA SER A 45 -7.70 -2.49 14.12
C SER A 45 -7.77 -2.11 12.62
N ALA A 46 -6.82 -1.29 12.16
CA ALA A 46 -6.78 -0.68 10.81
C ALA A 46 -7.09 -1.65 9.65
N ILE A 47 -6.15 -2.55 9.35
CA ILE A 47 -6.39 -3.99 9.46
C ILE A 47 -7.73 -4.53 8.94
N PHE A 48 -8.64 -4.59 9.91
CA PHE A 48 -9.92 -5.28 9.89
C PHE A 48 -11.08 -4.29 9.73
N ASP A 49 -10.82 -2.98 9.63
CA ASP A 49 -11.87 -1.98 9.44
C ASP A 49 -12.09 -1.68 7.96
N ARG A 50 -13.21 -2.17 7.42
CA ARG A 50 -13.62 -1.95 6.01
C ARG A 50 -13.69 -0.49 5.58
N ASN A 51 -13.85 0.42 6.55
CA ASN A 51 -13.88 1.85 6.27
C ASN A 51 -12.51 2.42 5.87
N ARG A 52 -11.43 1.66 6.07
CA ARG A 52 -10.04 2.03 5.77
C ARG A 52 -9.46 1.25 4.58
N LYS A 53 -10.33 0.73 3.71
CA LYS A 53 -9.95 -0.03 2.50
C LYS A 53 -9.03 0.74 1.54
N ASP A 54 -9.07 2.07 1.61
CA ASP A 54 -8.23 2.98 0.84
C ASP A 54 -6.75 2.87 1.25
N GLU A 55 -6.46 2.44 2.48
CA GLU A 55 -5.11 2.22 2.99
C GLU A 55 -4.45 0.91 2.50
N LEU A 56 -5.22 0.02 1.83
CA LEU A 56 -4.72 -1.29 1.41
C LEU A 56 -3.37 -1.23 0.67
N PRO A 57 -3.13 -0.33 -0.31
CA PRO A 57 -1.83 -0.23 -0.97
C PRO A 57 -0.68 0.07 0.01
N ARG A 58 -0.88 0.98 0.97
CA ARG A 58 0.12 1.31 1.98
C ARG A 58 0.41 0.11 2.88
N LEU A 59 -0.63 -0.60 3.31
CA LEU A 59 -0.51 -1.79 4.16
C LEU A 59 0.22 -2.93 3.43
N GLN A 60 -0.04 -3.11 2.13
CA GLN A 60 0.65 -4.10 1.31
C GLN A 60 2.14 -3.75 1.13
N LEU A 61 2.49 -2.47 0.92
CA LEU A 61 3.89 -2.04 0.88
C LEU A 61 4.62 -2.35 2.18
N GLU A 62 4.03 -1.98 3.32
CA GLU A 62 4.59 -2.23 4.66
C GLU A 62 4.80 -3.74 4.91
N TRP A 63 3.81 -4.57 4.54
CA TRP A 63 3.89 -6.02 4.65
C TRP A 63 4.96 -6.63 3.74
N ILE A 64 5.03 -6.20 2.48
CA ILE A 64 6.03 -6.69 1.52
C ILE A 64 7.44 -6.36 2.01
N ASP A 65 7.67 -5.13 2.44
CA ASP A 65 8.99 -4.67 2.89
C ASP A 65 9.45 -5.33 4.19
N SER A 66 8.51 -5.51 5.13
CA SER A 66 8.84 -6.04 6.45
C SER A 66 8.95 -7.56 6.49
N ILE A 67 8.20 -8.26 5.63
CA ILE A 67 8.05 -9.73 5.70
C ILE A 67 8.52 -10.43 4.42
N CYS A 68 7.95 -10.07 3.27
CA CYS A 68 8.16 -10.83 2.03
C CYS A 68 9.55 -10.64 1.44
N MET A 69 10.03 -9.40 1.35
CA MET A 69 11.35 -9.07 0.80
C MET A 69 12.47 -9.79 1.58
N PRO A 70 12.58 -9.67 2.91
CA PRO A 70 13.59 -10.40 3.69
C PRO A 70 13.51 -11.92 3.52
N LEU A 71 12.29 -12.47 3.44
CA LEU A 71 12.07 -13.91 3.24
C LEU A 71 12.65 -14.41 1.91
N TYR A 72 12.29 -13.77 0.79
CA TYR A 72 12.76 -14.21 -0.53
C TYR A 72 14.22 -13.84 -0.79
N GLU A 73 14.75 -12.75 -0.22
CA GLU A 73 16.19 -12.48 -0.22
C GLU A 73 16.99 -13.57 0.48
N CYS A 74 16.51 -14.05 1.62
CA CYS A 74 17.14 -15.17 2.34
C CYS A 74 17.13 -16.46 1.51
N LEU A 75 16.02 -16.76 0.82
CA LEU A 75 15.93 -17.94 -0.06
C LEU A 75 16.87 -17.86 -1.26
N VAL A 76 17.04 -16.67 -1.86
CA VAL A 76 17.99 -16.47 -2.96
C VAL A 76 19.43 -16.71 -2.51
N LYS A 77 19.78 -16.29 -1.28
CA LYS A 77 21.10 -16.58 -0.68
C LYS A 77 21.33 -18.09 -0.51
N LEU A 78 20.28 -18.86 -0.23
CA LEU A 78 20.36 -20.33 -0.13
C LEU A 78 20.43 -21.00 -1.51
N ASN A 79 19.66 -20.51 -2.49
CA ASN A 79 19.67 -21.03 -3.84
C ASN A 79 19.30 -19.93 -4.85
N VAL A 80 20.27 -19.53 -5.67
CA VAL A 80 20.12 -18.49 -6.71
C VAL A 80 19.00 -18.81 -7.71
N LYS A 81 18.63 -20.08 -7.90
CA LYS A 81 17.52 -20.47 -8.78
C LYS A 81 16.15 -19.94 -8.31
N LEU A 82 16.05 -19.48 -7.07
CA LEU A 82 14.84 -18.86 -6.51
C LEU A 82 14.74 -17.35 -6.80
N LYS A 83 15.73 -16.75 -7.48
CA LYS A 83 15.73 -15.33 -7.86
C LYS A 83 14.44 -14.86 -8.57
N PRO A 84 13.82 -15.65 -9.47
CA PRO A 84 12.57 -15.24 -10.11
C PRO A 84 11.44 -14.94 -9.11
N MET A 85 11.41 -15.62 -7.96
CA MET A 85 10.40 -15.35 -6.93
C MET A 85 10.62 -13.97 -6.30
N LEU A 86 11.87 -13.63 -5.97
CA LEU A 86 12.23 -12.31 -5.43
C LEU A 86 11.96 -11.19 -6.46
N ASP A 87 12.26 -11.44 -7.74
CA ASP A 87 11.96 -10.48 -8.82
C ASP A 87 10.46 -10.21 -8.94
N SER A 88 9.63 -11.27 -8.87
CA SER A 88 8.16 -11.11 -8.87
C SER A 88 7.68 -10.28 -7.67
N VAL A 89 8.24 -10.47 -6.47
CA VAL A 89 7.89 -9.67 -5.30
C VAL A 89 8.23 -8.20 -5.53
N ALA A 90 9.41 -7.90 -6.07
CA ALA A 90 9.82 -6.53 -6.38
C ALA A 90 8.90 -5.86 -7.44
N VAL A 91 8.48 -6.61 -8.46
CA VAL A 91 7.52 -6.12 -9.47
C VAL A 91 6.17 -5.80 -8.83
N ASN A 92 5.63 -6.71 -8.01
CA ASN A 92 4.35 -6.52 -7.33
C ASN A 92 4.42 -5.36 -6.33
N ARG A 93 5.54 -5.20 -5.61
CA ARG A 93 5.79 -4.03 -4.76
C ARG A 93 5.70 -2.73 -5.56
N GLY A 94 6.33 -2.68 -6.73
CA GLY A 94 6.25 -1.50 -7.62
C GLY A 94 4.82 -1.18 -8.05
N LYS A 95 3.99 -2.19 -8.31
CA LYS A 95 2.57 -2.00 -8.64
C LYS A 95 1.74 -1.48 -7.46
N TRP A 96 2.01 -1.96 -6.25
CA TRP A 96 1.40 -1.39 -5.05
C TRP A 96 1.84 0.05 -4.80
N GLU A 97 3.09 0.39 -5.08
CA GLU A 97 3.59 1.76 -5.02
C GLU A 97 2.84 2.67 -6.01
N GLU A 98 2.72 2.25 -7.27
CA GLU A 98 1.92 2.97 -8.28
C GLU A 98 0.48 3.25 -7.77
N LEU A 99 -0.18 2.25 -7.19
CA LEU A 99 -1.52 2.40 -6.61
C LEU A 99 -1.55 3.32 -5.39
N HIS A 100 -0.52 3.27 -4.55
CA HIS A 100 -0.42 4.15 -3.38
C HIS A 100 -0.26 5.61 -3.82
N GLN A 101 0.64 5.87 -4.78
CA GLN A 101 0.90 7.21 -5.32
C GLN A 101 -0.31 7.78 -6.06
N GLN A 102 -1.07 6.96 -6.80
CA GLN A 102 -2.32 7.41 -7.45
C GLN A 102 -3.41 7.85 -6.45
N ARG A 103 -3.34 7.35 -5.21
CA ARG A 103 -4.27 7.72 -4.13
C ARG A 103 -3.76 8.87 -3.28
N LEU A 104 -2.45 9.11 -3.25
CA LEU A 104 -1.91 10.35 -2.69
C LEU A 104 -2.45 11.50 -3.54
N PRO A 105 -3.09 12.49 -2.91
CA PRO A 105 -3.90 13.42 -3.64
C PRO A 105 -3.05 14.25 -4.61
N SER A 106 -3.63 14.57 -5.77
CA SER A 106 -3.31 15.74 -6.60
C SER A 106 -3.43 17.09 -5.84
N GLN A 107 -3.39 17.11 -4.50
CA GLN A 107 -3.52 18.27 -3.62
C GLN A 107 -2.32 19.23 -3.66
N ALA A 108 -1.29 18.95 -4.47
CA ALA A 108 -0.22 19.91 -4.73
C ALA A 108 -0.52 20.87 -5.92
N ALA A 109 -1.62 20.69 -6.66
CA ALA A 109 -1.90 21.46 -7.88
C ALA A 109 -2.88 22.64 -7.71
N SER A 110 -3.11 23.14 -6.48
CA SER A 110 -3.93 24.34 -6.23
C SER A 110 -3.19 25.46 -5.48
N SER A 111 -1.87 25.55 -5.61
CA SER A 111 -1.09 26.70 -5.10
C SER A 111 -0.03 27.19 -6.09
N SER A 112 -0.47 27.72 -7.23
CA SER A 112 0.30 28.74 -7.95
C SER A 112 -0.55 29.42 -9.02
N SER A 113 -1.46 30.29 -8.59
CA SER A 113 -1.79 31.47 -9.39
C SER A 113 -1.04 32.66 -8.78
N PHE A 114 0.23 32.75 -9.16
CA PHE A 114 0.94 34.01 -9.12
C PHE A 114 0.32 34.87 -10.23
N SER A 115 -0.47 35.87 -9.86
CA SER A 115 -0.83 36.95 -10.78
C SER A 115 -0.43 38.27 -10.16
N SER A 116 0.69 38.78 -10.66
CA SER A 116 1.14 40.15 -10.52
C SER A 116 0.10 41.15 -11.00
N THR A 117 0.22 42.37 -10.48
CA THR A 117 -0.24 43.67 -11.02
C THR A 117 -1.46 44.26 -10.33
N PHE A 118 -1.26 45.31 -9.51
CA PHE A 118 -1.66 46.68 -9.88
C PHE A 118 -1.14 47.71 -8.86
N THR A 119 -0.26 48.59 -9.33
CA THR A 119 0.20 49.84 -8.71
C THR A 119 -0.91 50.88 -8.60
N MET A 120 -1.13 51.46 -7.42
CA MET A 120 -1.66 52.82 -7.16
C MET A 120 -1.25 53.18 -5.71
N SER A 121 -0.86 54.40 -5.30
CA SER A 121 -0.43 55.66 -5.89
C SER A 121 0.20 56.45 -4.72
N LEU A 122 1.42 56.96 -4.86
CA LEU A 122 2.11 57.80 -3.87
C LEU A 122 1.82 59.28 -4.16
N LYS A 123 0.62 59.76 -3.81
CA LYS A 123 0.28 61.18 -3.62
C LYS A 123 -0.91 61.22 -2.67
N ASP A 124 -0.65 61.62 -1.42
CA ASP A 124 -1.60 62.21 -0.44
C ASP A 124 -1.12 61.94 1.00
N ILE A 125 0.15 62.27 1.29
CA ILE A 125 0.58 62.55 2.67
C ILE A 125 1.33 63.88 2.61
N ASN A 126 0.59 64.95 2.90
CA ASN A 126 1.11 66.18 3.48
C ASN A 126 0.70 66.18 4.95
#